data_AF-A0A7C5D088-F1
#
_entry.id   AF-A0A7C5D088-F1
#
_cell.length_a   1.000
_cell.length_b   1.000
_cell.length_c   1.000
_cell.angle_alpha   90.00
_cell.angle_beta   90.00
_cell.angle_gamma   90.00
#
_symmetry.space_group_name_H-M   'P 1'
#
loop_
_entity.id
_entity.type
_entity.pdbx_description
1 polymer ?
#
loop_
_entity_poly.entity_id
_entity_poly.type
_entity_poly.pdbx_seq_one_letter_code
_entity_poly.pdbx_strand_id
1 'polypeptide(L)'
;MEEVTPHLDILIDGSRSMNLESTPKAAAAVKLAAILAVAAKNAYCSHAVWISDNGFRKVINDFLGPTAWDGFEFNSQHTIDDAFEVMPPALRPISIRVLISDLLWPANPIHTVQRSQSGGGALFILQPLARNDIDPPIHGSVRLVDQRNQRNCGSFS
;
A
#
# COMPACT_ATOMS: atom_id res chain seq x y z
N MET A 1 -27.47 10.87 -22.86
CA MET A 1 -26.82 9.95 -21.90
C MET A 1 -25.33 10.18 -22.06
N GLU A 2 -24.70 10.77 -21.05
CA GLU A 2 -23.27 10.99 -21.05
C GLU A 2 -22.59 9.65 -20.72
N GLU A 3 -21.70 9.18 -21.59
CA GLU A 3 -20.97 7.94 -21.37
C GLU A 3 -19.92 8.17 -20.29
N VAL A 4 -20.12 7.57 -19.12
CA VAL A 4 -19.16 7.68 -18.01
C VAL A 4 -18.09 6.62 -18.18
N THR A 5 -16.89 7.04 -18.57
CA THR A 5 -15.73 6.13 -18.60
C THR A 5 -15.37 5.70 -17.16
N PRO A 6 -15.32 4.39 -16.86
CA PRO A 6 -14.94 3.91 -15.54
C PRO A 6 -13.51 4.32 -15.18
N HIS A 7 -13.24 4.38 -13.87
CA HIS A 7 -11.94 4.76 -13.34
C HIS A 7 -11.48 3.78 -12.26
N LEU A 8 -10.19 3.43 -12.30
CA LEU A 8 -9.51 2.61 -11.32
C LEU A 8 -8.44 3.44 -10.58
N ASP A 9 -8.62 3.66 -9.29
CA ASP A 9 -7.57 4.17 -8.42
C ASP A 9 -6.83 3.00 -7.77
N ILE A 10 -5.52 2.89 -8.00
CA ILE A 10 -4.64 1.89 -7.38
C ILE A 10 -3.84 2.59 -6.29
N LEU A 11 -4.01 2.16 -5.04
CA LEU A 11 -3.29 2.67 -3.88
C LEU A 11 -2.28 1.60 -3.43
N ILE A 12 -1.01 1.96 -3.33
CA ILE A 12 0.07 1.08 -2.90
C ILE A 12 0.57 1.58 -1.55
N ASP A 13 0.69 0.67 -0.59
CA ASP A 13 1.33 0.94 0.68
C ASP A 13 2.86 1.01 0.49
N GLY A 14 3.45 2.19 0.70
CA GLY A 14 4.91 2.42 0.66
C GLY A 14 5.59 2.34 2.03
N SER A 15 4.92 1.77 3.03
CA SER A 15 5.53 1.57 4.35
C SER A 15 6.67 0.54 4.32
N ARG A 16 7.60 0.66 5.26
CA ARG A 16 8.75 -0.26 5.40
C ARG A 16 8.38 -1.73 5.61
N SER A 17 7.18 -2.05 6.12
CA SER A 17 6.73 -3.45 6.27
C SER A 17 6.54 -4.14 4.92
N MET A 18 6.30 -3.37 3.86
CA MET A 18 6.21 -3.86 2.49
C MET A 18 7.59 -4.20 1.90
N ASN A 19 8.68 -3.74 2.51
CA ASN A 19 10.06 -3.95 2.06
C ASN A 19 10.94 -4.62 3.13
N LEU A 20 10.36 -5.56 3.88
CA LEU A 20 11.12 -6.38 4.80
C LEU A 20 12.15 -7.22 4.04
N GLU A 21 13.38 -7.22 4.55
CA GLU A 21 14.47 -8.04 4.05
C GLU A 21 14.02 -9.49 3.93
N SER A 22 14.37 -10.16 2.83
CA SER A 22 13.92 -11.53 2.46
C SER A 22 12.47 -11.72 2.01
N THR A 23 11.66 -10.66 1.85
CA THR A 23 10.28 -10.78 1.34
C THR A 23 10.13 -10.20 -0.08
N PRO A 24 9.31 -10.81 -0.97
CA PRO A 24 9.05 -10.25 -2.29
C PRO A 24 7.87 -9.25 -2.30
N LYS A 25 7.42 -8.73 -1.14
CA LYS A 25 6.17 -7.97 -0.99
C LYS A 25 6.15 -6.69 -1.84
N ALA A 26 7.16 -5.83 -1.73
CA ALA A 26 7.29 -4.62 -2.53
C ALA A 26 7.24 -4.93 -4.04
N ALA A 27 8.03 -5.90 -4.49
CA ALA A 27 8.07 -6.31 -5.90
C ALA A 27 6.72 -6.90 -6.37
N ALA A 28 6.05 -7.68 -5.52
CA ALA A 28 4.72 -8.20 -5.80
C ALA A 28 3.67 -7.08 -5.88
N ALA A 29 3.74 -6.09 -4.99
CA ALA A 29 2.82 -4.96 -4.98
C ALA A 29 2.91 -4.14 -6.28
N VAL A 30 4.13 -3.83 -6.73
CA VAL A 30 4.36 -3.14 -8.01
C VAL A 30 3.85 -3.98 -9.19
N LYS A 31 4.11 -5.29 -9.20
CA LYS A 31 3.63 -6.20 -10.28
C LYS A 31 2.11 -6.30 -10.30
N LEU A 32 1.46 -6.38 -9.15
CA LEU A 32 0.00 -6.40 -9.04
C LEU A 32 -0.59 -5.09 -9.55
N ALA A 33 -0.03 -3.94 -9.14
CA ALA A 33 -0.43 -2.64 -9.67
C ALA A 33 -0.28 -2.57 -11.20
N ALA A 34 0.83 -3.06 -11.74
CA ALA A 34 1.07 -3.11 -13.18
C ALA A 34 0.04 -3.99 -13.92
N ILE A 35 -0.27 -5.19 -13.40
CA ILE A 35 -1.29 -6.08 -13.95
C ILE A 35 -2.66 -5.39 -13.98
N LEU A 36 -3.03 -4.74 -12.88
CA LEU A 36 -4.32 -4.03 -12.75
C LEU A 36 -4.41 -2.84 -13.72
N ALA A 37 -3.35 -2.06 -13.87
CA ALA A 37 -3.31 -0.95 -14.83
C ALA A 37 -3.43 -1.44 -16.29
N VAL A 38 -2.75 -2.53 -16.64
CA VAL A 38 -2.87 -3.16 -17.97
C VAL A 38 -4.28 -3.70 -18.19
N ALA A 39 -4.86 -4.38 -17.18
CA ALA A 39 -6.23 -4.89 -17.25
C ALA A 39 -7.24 -3.75 -17.42
N ALA A 40 -7.10 -2.65 -16.67
CA ALA A 40 -7.93 -1.47 -16.79
C ALA A 40 -7.85 -0.87 -18.19
N LYS A 41 -6.64 -0.68 -18.73
CA LYS A 41 -6.43 -0.19 -20.08
C LYS A 41 -7.11 -1.08 -21.14
N ASN A 42 -6.96 -2.40 -21.03
CA ASN A 42 -7.60 -3.36 -21.94
C ASN A 42 -9.13 -3.36 -21.84
N ALA A 43 -9.67 -2.93 -20.70
CA ALA A 43 -11.11 -2.78 -20.46
C ALA A 43 -11.63 -1.36 -20.76
N TYR A 44 -10.84 -0.49 -21.41
CA TYR A 44 -11.16 0.93 -21.64
C TYR A 44 -11.49 1.70 -20.34
N CYS A 45 -10.90 1.27 -19.23
CA CYS A 45 -10.99 1.89 -17.92
C CYS A 45 -9.75 2.75 -17.68
N SER A 46 -9.98 4.04 -17.40
CA SER A 46 -8.90 4.96 -16.99
C SER A 46 -8.35 4.53 -15.63
N HIS A 47 -7.08 4.85 -15.33
CA HIS A 47 -6.52 4.54 -14.02
C HIS A 47 -5.58 5.64 -13.51
N ALA A 48 -5.32 5.62 -12.21
CA ALA A 48 -4.28 6.38 -11.54
C ALA A 48 -3.58 5.49 -10.50
N VAL A 49 -2.26 5.67 -10.34
CA VAL A 49 -1.48 4.89 -9.37
C VAL A 49 -0.90 5.82 -8.31
N TRP A 50 -1.17 5.49 -7.06
CA TRP A 50 -0.74 6.24 -5.88
C TRP A 50 0.10 5.34 -4.98
N ILE A 51 1.11 5.92 -4.34
CA ILE A 51 1.90 5.25 -3.29
C ILE A 51 1.91 6.12 -2.03
N SER A 52 1.72 5.49 -0.86
CA SER A 52 1.80 6.16 0.43
C SER A 52 3.26 6.38 0.86
N ASP A 53 3.52 7.55 1.39
CA ASP A 53 4.76 7.92 2.09
C ASP A 53 4.41 8.92 3.21
N ASN A 54 5.04 10.10 3.29
CA ASN A 54 4.57 11.23 4.09
C ASN A 54 3.42 11.95 3.36
N GLY A 55 2.30 11.25 3.23
CA GLY A 55 1.23 11.60 2.29
C GLY A 55 1.22 10.70 1.06
N PHE A 56 0.13 10.73 0.30
CA PHE A 56 0.03 10.02 -0.97
C PHE A 56 0.62 10.83 -2.10
N ARG A 57 1.44 10.18 -2.92
CA ARG A 57 1.92 10.76 -4.18
C ARG A 57 1.55 9.88 -5.36
N LYS A 58 1.35 10.52 -6.49
CA LYS A 58 1.12 9.82 -7.76
C LYS A 58 2.45 9.20 -8.22
N VAL A 59 2.38 7.98 -8.75
CA VAL A 59 3.55 7.31 -9.33
C VAL A 59 4.00 8.08 -10.58
N ILE A 60 5.31 8.19 -10.78
CA ILE A 60 5.86 8.92 -11.92
C ILE A 60 5.52 8.14 -13.20
N ASN A 61 5.08 8.85 -14.25
CA ASN A 61 4.68 8.28 -15.53
C ASN A 61 3.52 7.25 -15.44
N ASP A 62 2.65 7.35 -14.43
CA ASP A 62 1.56 6.38 -14.24
C ASP A 62 0.59 6.28 -15.45
N PHE A 63 0.45 7.35 -16.22
CA PHE A 63 -0.33 7.41 -17.46
C PHE A 63 0.29 6.62 -18.64
N LEU A 64 1.57 6.26 -18.55
CA LEU A 64 2.26 5.42 -19.51
C LEU A 64 2.13 3.93 -19.13
N GLY A 65 2.69 3.05 -19.95
CA GLY A 65 2.76 1.62 -19.62
C GLY A 65 3.62 1.36 -18.37
N PRO A 66 3.36 0.29 -17.61
CA PRO A 66 4.06 0.03 -16.34
C PRO A 66 5.58 -0.07 -16.41
N THR A 67 6.15 -0.33 -17.59
CA THR A 67 7.61 -0.35 -17.80
C THR A 67 8.26 1.04 -17.71
N ALA A 68 7.48 2.12 -17.80
CA ALA A 68 7.95 3.50 -17.68
C ALA A 68 7.72 4.10 -16.28
N TRP A 69 7.06 3.37 -15.39
CA TRP A 69 6.77 3.83 -14.05
C TRP A 69 8.04 3.92 -13.20
N ASP A 70 8.10 4.93 -12.34
CA ASP A 70 9.25 5.16 -11.46
C ASP A 70 8.82 5.78 -10.12
N GLY A 71 9.77 5.90 -9.20
CA GLY A 71 9.58 6.43 -7.86
C GLY A 71 8.80 5.46 -7.00
N PHE A 72 9.09 4.17 -7.02
CA PHE A 72 8.56 3.25 -6.00
C PHE A 72 9.52 3.24 -4.82
N GLU A 73 9.09 3.79 -3.69
CA GLU A 73 9.87 3.81 -2.45
C GLU A 73 9.03 3.18 -1.34
N PHE A 74 9.58 2.14 -0.72
CA PHE A 74 8.92 1.35 0.33
C PHE A 74 9.69 1.49 1.66
N ASN A 75 10.07 2.72 2.00
CA ASN A 75 10.91 3.03 3.15
C ASN A 75 10.20 3.92 4.17
N SER A 76 8.91 4.20 3.96
CA SER A 76 8.16 5.10 4.82
C SER A 76 8.07 4.55 6.25
N GLN A 77 8.28 5.44 7.21
CA GLN A 77 8.04 5.18 8.63
C GLN A 77 6.59 5.44 9.05
N HIS A 78 5.82 6.05 8.14
CA HIS A 78 4.42 6.39 8.29
C HIS A 78 3.55 5.19 7.90
N THR A 79 2.44 5.05 8.61
CA THR A 79 1.38 4.12 8.22
C THR A 79 0.58 4.71 7.06
N ILE A 80 -0.25 3.89 6.43
CA ILE A 80 -1.16 4.38 5.41
C ILE A 80 -2.21 5.36 5.98
N ASP A 81 -2.61 5.20 7.24
CA ASP A 81 -3.50 6.12 7.93
C ASP A 81 -2.86 7.50 8.07
N ASP A 82 -1.58 7.55 8.47
CA ASP A 82 -0.80 8.80 8.55
C ASP A 82 -0.74 9.48 7.17
N ALA A 83 -0.52 8.71 6.09
CA ALA A 83 -0.48 9.26 4.73
C ALA A 83 -1.82 9.88 4.31
N PHE A 84 -2.95 9.30 4.69
CA PHE A 84 -4.27 9.90 4.45
C PHE A 84 -4.46 11.22 5.20
N GLU A 85 -3.85 11.38 6.37
CA GLU A 85 -3.96 12.60 7.19
C GLU A 85 -3.07 13.73 6.67
N VAL A 86 -1.85 13.40 6.24
CA VAL A 86 -0.88 14.38 5.75
C VAL A 86 -1.31 14.93 4.40
N MET A 87 -1.54 14.05 3.42
CA MET A 87 -1.92 14.44 2.07
C MET A 87 -2.71 13.29 1.42
N PRO A 88 -4.05 13.31 1.48
CA PRO A 88 -4.86 12.26 0.88
C PRO A 88 -4.72 12.26 -0.65
N PRO A 89 -4.84 11.09 -1.31
CA PRO A 89 -4.80 11.02 -2.76
C PRO A 89 -6.04 11.68 -3.35
N ALA A 90 -5.90 12.32 -4.51
CA ALA A 90 -7.01 12.92 -5.24
C ALA A 90 -7.81 11.85 -6.01
N LEU A 91 -8.50 10.98 -5.26
CA LEU A 91 -9.27 9.85 -5.81
C LEU A 91 -10.51 10.33 -6.56
N ARG A 92 -10.83 9.69 -7.68
CA ARG A 92 -12.00 10.07 -8.48
C ARG A 92 -13.30 9.60 -7.78
N PRO A 93 -14.39 10.38 -7.80
CA PRO A 93 -15.68 9.91 -7.33
C PRO A 93 -16.15 8.67 -8.11
N ILE A 94 -16.79 7.72 -7.41
CA ILE A 94 -17.36 6.48 -7.97
C ILE A 94 -16.28 5.59 -8.63
N SER A 95 -14.99 5.83 -8.36
CA SER A 95 -13.93 4.96 -8.86
C SER A 95 -13.99 3.58 -8.22
N ILE A 96 -13.52 2.59 -8.97
CA ILE A 96 -13.09 1.31 -8.42
C ILE A 96 -11.75 1.57 -7.76
N ARG A 97 -11.56 1.10 -6.53
CA ARG A 97 -10.34 1.33 -5.75
C ARG A 97 -9.72 0.02 -5.39
N VAL A 98 -8.40 -0.09 -5.56
CA VAL A 98 -7.65 -1.25 -5.13
C VAL A 98 -6.54 -0.79 -4.20
N LEU A 99 -6.61 -1.21 -2.94
CA LEU A 99 -5.54 -1.02 -1.97
C LEU A 99 -4.63 -2.26 -1.95
N ILE A 100 -3.33 -2.06 -2.13
CA ILE A 100 -2.31 -3.11 -2.05
C ILE A 100 -1.46 -2.84 -0.80
N SER A 101 -1.68 -3.63 0.25
CA SER A 101 -1.05 -3.46 1.56
C SER A 101 -1.04 -4.77 2.33
N ASP A 102 -0.03 -5.02 3.15
CA ASP A 102 -0.04 -6.16 4.07
C ASP A 102 -0.97 -5.96 5.28
N LEU A 103 -1.46 -4.74 5.51
CA LEU A 103 -2.27 -4.35 6.69
C LEU A 103 -1.58 -4.62 8.04
N LEU A 104 -0.24 -4.75 8.05
CA LEU A 104 0.51 -5.13 9.24
C LEU A 104 1.06 -3.90 9.98
N TRP A 105 0.19 -3.16 10.66
CA TRP A 105 0.59 -2.09 11.60
C TRP A 105 -0.23 -2.12 12.90
N PRO A 106 0.24 -1.49 13.99
CA PRO A 106 -0.38 -1.59 15.32
C PRO A 106 -1.75 -0.92 15.49
N ALA A 107 -2.37 -0.40 14.43
CA ALA A 107 -3.63 0.35 14.51
C ALA A 107 -4.81 -0.44 13.94
N ASN A 108 -6.03 0.02 14.22
CA ASN A 108 -7.24 -0.62 13.72
C ASN A 108 -7.42 -0.34 12.22
N PRO A 109 -7.39 -1.36 11.34
CA PRO A 109 -7.45 -1.16 9.90
C PRO A 109 -8.80 -0.60 9.40
N ILE A 110 -9.85 -0.62 10.22
CA ILE A 110 -11.18 -0.11 9.84
C ILE A 110 -11.11 1.34 9.32
N HIS A 111 -10.28 2.19 9.92
CA HIS A 111 -10.18 3.60 9.51
C HIS A 111 -9.57 3.74 8.13
N THR A 112 -8.51 2.98 7.83
CA THR A 112 -7.92 2.91 6.49
C THR A 112 -8.95 2.43 5.47
N VAL A 113 -9.71 1.38 5.78
CA VAL A 113 -10.73 0.83 4.87
C VAL A 113 -11.81 1.88 4.58
N GLN A 114 -12.30 2.56 5.61
CA GLN A 114 -13.30 3.63 5.46
C GLN A 114 -12.78 4.79 4.62
N ARG A 115 -11.55 5.27 4.88
CA ARG A 115 -10.91 6.35 4.11
C ARG A 115 -10.68 5.93 2.65
N SER A 116 -10.22 4.71 2.44
CA SER A 116 -10.00 4.15 1.11
C SER A 116 -11.30 3.99 0.32
N GLN A 117 -12.42 3.64 0.97
CA GLN A 117 -13.73 3.49 0.32
C GLN A 117 -14.44 4.83 0.09
N SER A 118 -14.08 5.89 0.82
CA SER A 118 -14.84 7.15 0.86
C SER A 118 -15.07 7.78 -0.53
N GLY A 119 -16.33 7.81 -0.99
CA GLY A 119 -16.71 8.33 -2.31
C GLY A 119 -16.36 7.42 -3.50
N GLY A 120 -15.82 6.22 -3.27
CA GLY A 120 -15.59 5.20 -4.30
C GLY A 120 -16.83 4.35 -4.58
N GLY A 121 -16.90 3.75 -5.75
CA GLY A 121 -17.96 2.81 -6.13
C GLY A 121 -17.73 1.40 -5.56
N ALA A 122 -16.46 1.01 -5.40
CA ALA A 122 -16.04 -0.25 -4.80
C ALA A 122 -14.60 -0.15 -4.27
N LEU A 123 -14.27 -0.92 -3.24
CA LEU A 123 -12.91 -1.10 -2.72
C LEU A 123 -12.57 -2.60 -2.69
N PHE A 124 -11.41 -2.92 -3.25
CA PHE A 124 -10.76 -4.21 -3.10
C PHE A 124 -9.45 -4.02 -2.32
N ILE A 125 -9.13 -4.98 -1.46
CA ILE A 125 -7.86 -4.99 -0.73
C ILE A 125 -7.11 -6.25 -1.14
N LEU A 126 -5.90 -6.06 -1.65
CA LEU A 126 -4.98 -7.14 -1.99
C LEU A 126 -3.86 -7.15 -0.96
N GLN A 127 -3.73 -8.25 -0.22
CA GLN A 127 -2.70 -8.43 0.78
C GLN A 127 -1.55 -9.31 0.26
N PRO A 128 -0.39 -8.76 -0.10
CA PRO A 128 0.78 -9.55 -0.43
C PRO A 128 1.37 -10.07 0.89
N LEU A 129 1.20 -11.36 1.17
CA LEU A 129 1.76 -12.00 2.35
C LEU A 129 2.99 -12.85 1.97
N ALA A 130 4.09 -12.67 2.69
CA ALA A 130 5.21 -13.61 2.63
C ALA A 130 4.91 -14.82 3.53
N ARG A 131 5.56 -15.97 3.27
CA ARG A 131 5.38 -17.18 4.11
C ARG A 131 5.67 -16.91 5.58
N ASN A 132 6.69 -16.09 5.86
CA ASN A 132 7.10 -15.70 7.20
C ASN A 132 6.07 -14.80 7.92
N ASP A 133 5.15 -14.15 7.18
CA ASP A 133 4.06 -13.36 7.77
C ASP A 133 2.91 -14.27 8.27
N ILE A 134 2.80 -15.49 7.71
CA ILE A 134 1.76 -16.47 8.03
C ILE A 134 2.26 -17.48 9.09
N ASP A 135 3.52 -17.89 9.00
CA ASP A 135 4.18 -18.81 9.92
C ASP A 135 5.58 -18.28 10.27
N PRO A 136 5.71 -17.44 11.32
CA PRO A 136 6.98 -16.89 11.72
C PRO A 136 7.88 -18.02 12.26
N PRO A 137 9.11 -18.20 11.76
CA PRO A 137 9.97 -19.29 12.23
C PRO A 137 10.24 -19.15 13.74
N ILE A 138 9.82 -20.15 14.51
CA ILE A 138 10.08 -20.23 15.95
C ILE A 138 11.58 -20.47 16.15
N HIS A 139 12.33 -19.41 16.43
CA HIS A 139 13.66 -19.50 17.02
C HIS A 139 13.60 -18.98 18.45
N GLY A 140 14.11 -19.78 19.41
CA GLY A 140 13.96 -19.59 20.86
C GLY A 140 14.17 -18.16 21.36
N SER A 141 13.39 -17.81 22.40
CA SER A 141 13.32 -16.48 23.02
C SER A 141 13.42 -15.32 22.02
N VAL A 142 12.42 -15.18 21.15
CA VAL A 142 12.28 -13.99 20.31
C VAL A 142 11.99 -12.80 21.23
N ARG A 143 13.00 -11.95 21.43
CA ARG A 143 12.79 -10.58 21.92
C ARG A 143 12.18 -9.80 20.75
N LEU A 144 10.88 -9.51 20.82
CA LEU A 144 10.25 -8.51 19.96
C LEU A 144 10.92 -7.16 20.27
N VAL A 145 11.88 -6.76 19.44
CA VAL A 145 12.47 -5.43 19.53
C VAL A 145 11.62 -4.52 18.67
N ASP A 146 10.87 -3.63 19.33
CA ASP A 146 10.30 -2.46 18.68
C ASP A 146 11.46 -1.62 18.12
N GLN A 147 11.56 -1.51 16.78
CA GLN A 147 12.55 -0.67 16.12
C GLN A 147 12.31 0.84 16.30
N ARG A 148 11.41 1.28 17.19
CA ARG A 148 11.18 2.69 17.51
C ARG A 148 11.85 3.21 18.80
N ASN A 149 12.51 2.39 19.63
CA ASN A 149 13.18 2.94 20.82
C ASN A 149 14.43 2.17 21.26
N GLN A 150 15.62 2.71 20.93
CA GLN A 150 16.84 2.39 21.67
C GLN A 150 16.82 3.10 23.02
N ARG A 151 16.27 2.46 24.05
CA ARG A 151 16.59 2.81 25.44
C ARG A 151 16.89 1.53 26.23
N ASN A 152 18.12 1.47 26.74
CA ASN A 152 18.61 0.44 27.65
C ASN A 152 17.72 0.38 28.90
N CYS A 153 17.10 -0.77 29.17
CA CYS A 153 16.63 -1.10 30.51
C CYS A 153 17.77 -1.82 31.23
N GLY A 154 18.20 -1.23 32.35
CA GLY A 154 19.25 -1.75 33.21
C GLY A 154 18.91 -3.10 33.84
N SER A 155 19.99 -3.81 34.17
CA SER A 155 20.03 -5.04 34.95
C SER A 155 19.44 -4.84 36.34
N PHE A 156 18.53 -5.74 36.74
CA PHE A 156 18.25 -6.00 38.15
C PHE A 156 18.97 -7.28 38.55
N SER A 157 19.85 -7.15 39.55
CA SER A 157 20.42 -8.23 40.35
C SER A 157 19.36 -8.86 41.25
#